data_AF-A0A9P6H5N2-F1
#
_entry.id   AF-A0A9P6H5N2-F1
#
_cell.length_a   1.000
_cell.length_b   1.000
_cell.length_c   1.000
_cell.angle_alpha   90.00
_cell.angle_beta   90.00
_cell.angle_gamma   90.00
#
_symmetry.space_group_name_H-M   'P 1'
#
loop_
_entity.id
_entity.type
_entity.pdbx_description
1 polymer ?
#
loop_
_entity_poly.entity_id
_entity_poly.type
_entity_poly.pdbx_seq_one_letter_code
_entity_poly.pdbx_strand_id
1 'polypeptide(L)' 'GNHSLTTVSLMDLHRCLAHVSPSTIAQLVNKGTLAGITVNDWDVGFCEVCVLAKIKCHPFPK' A
#
# COMPACT_ATOMS: atom_id res chain seq x y z
N GLY A 1 9.28 -6.00 24.29
CA GLY A 1 7.93 -6.02 23.69
C GLY A 1 7.95 -7.03 22.57
N ASN A 2 7.11 -8.05 22.66
CA ASN A 2 7.14 -9.20 21.77
C ASN A 2 6.33 -8.82 20.52
N HIS A 3 6.94 -8.12 19.56
CA HIS A 3 6.25 -7.77 18.32
C HIS A 3 6.08 -9.06 17.51
N SER A 4 4.88 -9.62 17.51
CA SER A 4 4.52 -10.76 16.65
C SER A 4 4.71 -10.32 15.20
N LEU A 5 5.62 -10.98 14.49
CA LEU A 5 5.87 -10.71 13.09
C LEU A 5 4.65 -11.11 12.27
N THR A 6 3.98 -10.11 11.69
CA THR A 6 2.81 -10.33 10.83
C THR A 6 3.26 -10.30 9.38
N THR A 7 3.05 -11.41 8.67
CA THR A 7 3.34 -11.52 7.24
C THR A 7 2.12 -11.12 6.43
N VAL A 8 2.26 -10.16 5.52
CA VAL A 8 1.18 -9.61 4.68
C VAL A 8 1.68 -9.37 3.26
N SER A 9 0.77 -9.29 2.28
CA SER A 9 1.13 -8.86 0.94
C SER A 9 1.21 -7.32 0.85
N LEU A 10 1.90 -6.80 -0.17
CA LEU A 10 1.93 -5.37 -0.46
C LEU A 10 0.51 -4.82 -0.72
N MET A 11 -0.37 -5.63 -1.31
CA MET A 11 -1.75 -5.24 -1.58
C MET A 11 -2.64 -5.22 -0.33
N ASP A 12 -2.35 -6.04 0.68
CA ASP A 12 -3.01 -5.95 1.97
C ASP A 12 -2.66 -4.64 2.67
N LEU A 13 -1.37 -4.27 2.67
CA LEU A 13 -0.94 -2.97 3.19
C LEU A 13 -1.55 -1.81 2.41
N HIS A 14 -1.62 -1.91 1.08
CA HIS A 14 -2.29 -0.92 0.23
C HIS A 14 -3.73 -0.69 0.69
N ARG A 15 -4.50 -1.75 0.94
CA ARG A 15 -5.90 -1.64 1.39
C ARG A 15 -6.01 -1.16 2.83
N CYS A 16 -5.22 -1.71 3.76
CA CYS A 16 -5.25 -1.37 5.19
C CYS A 16 -4.82 0.07 5.47
N LEU A 17 -3.90 0.61 4.67
CA LEU A 17 -3.41 1.99 4.79
C LEU A 17 -4.23 2.96 3.92
N ALA A 18 -5.52 2.72 3.73
CA ALA A 18 -6.43 3.60 3.00
C ALA A 18 -5.96 3.91 1.56
N HIS A 19 -5.54 2.87 0.83
CA HIS A 19 -5.12 2.96 -0.57
C HIS A 19 -3.87 3.81 -0.81
N VAL A 20 -2.96 3.90 0.18
CA VAL A 20 -1.63 4.50 -0.03
C VAL A 20 -0.91 3.76 -1.16
N SER A 21 -0.19 4.51 -2.01
CA SER A 21 0.48 3.94 -3.17
C SER A 21 1.45 2.80 -2.77
N PRO A 22 1.47 1.68 -3.52
CA PRO A 22 2.36 0.56 -3.24
C PRO A 22 3.84 0.97 -3.17
N SER A 23 4.26 1.93 -3.99
CA SER A 23 5.62 2.50 -3.95
C SER A 23 5.93 3.24 -2.65
N THR A 24 4.97 3.97 -2.08
CA THR A 24 5.13 4.63 -0.77
C THR A 24 5.22 3.59 0.33
N ILE A 25 4.38 2.55 0.29
CA ILE A 25 4.41 1.45 1.26
C ILE A 25 5.77 0.75 1.22
N ALA A 26 6.28 0.47 0.02
CA ALA A 26 7.59 -0.12 -0.16
C ALA A 26 8.70 0.70 0.50
N GLN A 27 8.65 2.03 0.35
CA GLN A 27 9.59 2.92 1.02
C GLN A 27 9.44 2.88 2.55
N LEU A 28 8.22 2.82 3.07
CA LEU A 28 7.96 2.76 4.52
C LEU A 28 8.46 1.44 5.14
N VAL A 29 8.26 0.32 4.44
CA VAL A 29 8.81 -0.99 4.84
C VAL A 29 10.33 -0.95 4.81
N ASN A 30 10.94 -0.48 3.71
CA ASN A 30 12.39 -0.42 3.56
C ASN A 30 13.07 0.53 4.55
N LYS A 31 12.38 1.59 4.98
CA LYS A 31 12.84 2.50 6.04
C LYS A 31 12.65 1.95 7.45
N GLY A 32 12.02 0.78 7.61
CA GLY A 32 11.70 0.19 8.90
C GLY A 32 10.60 0.93 9.67
N THR A 33 9.84 1.80 9.01
CA THR A 33 8.74 2.56 9.63
C THR A 33 7.58 1.65 10.02
N LEU A 34 7.34 0.59 9.24
CA LEU A 34 6.34 -0.43 9.54
C LEU A 34 6.99 -1.59 10.32
N ALA A 35 7.18 -1.40 11.62
CA ALA A 35 7.78 -2.39 12.50
C ALA A 35 6.88 -3.62 12.70
N GLY A 36 7.48 -4.82 12.77
CA GLY A 36 6.76 -6.07 13.00
C GLY A 36 5.97 -6.59 11.78
N ILE A 37 6.23 -6.03 10.59
CA ILE A 37 5.57 -6.45 9.35
C ILE A 37 6.63 -7.02 8.39
N THR A 38 6.33 -8.18 7.82
CA THR A 38 7.09 -8.75 6.69
C THR A 38 6.22 -8.79 5.45
N VAL A 39 6.74 -8.26 4.34
CA VAL A 39 6.06 -8.33 3.04
C VAL A 39 6.57 -9.56 2.28
N ASN A 40 5.68 -10.53 2.02
CA ASN A 40 6.02 -11.76 1.29
C ASN A 40 5.78 -11.66 -0.22
N ASP A 41 4.88 -10.77 -0.64
CA ASP A 41 4.53 -10.53 -2.03
C ASP A 41 4.61 -9.04 -2.34
N TRP A 42 5.52 -8.71 -3.26
CA TRP A 42 5.82 -7.35 -3.70
C TRP A 42 5.15 -7.00 -5.02
N ASP A 43 4.29 -7.88 -5.55
CA ASP A 43 3.54 -7.61 -6.76
C ASP A 43 2.57 -6.43 -6.58
N VAL A 44 2.56 -5.55 -7.57
CA VAL A 44 1.64 -4.41 -7.60
C VAL A 44 0.39 -4.85 -8.34
N GLY A 45 -0.48 -5.53 -7.60
CA GLY A 45 -1.77 -5.99 -8.11
C GLY A 45 -2.72 -4.86 -8.48
N PHE A 46 -3.75 -5.20 -9.25
CA PHE A 46 -4.83 -4.28 -9.60
C PHE A 46 -5.69 -3.94 -8.38
N CYS A 47 -5.96 -2.64 -8.18
CA CYS A 47 -6.94 -2.16 -7.20
C CYS A 47 -8.08 -1.43 -7.90
N GLU A 48 -9.24 -2.11 -8.01
CA GLU A 48 -10.43 -1.57 -8.65
C GLU A 48 -10.86 -0.21 -8.06
N VAL A 49 -10.89 -0.11 -6.72
CA VAL A 49 -11.27 1.12 -6.00
C VAL A 49 -10.38 2.30 -6.40
N CYS A 50 -9.07 2.09 -6.49
CA CYS A 50 -8.13 3.14 -6.92
C CYS A 50 -8.38 3.58 -8.35
N VAL A 51 -8.66 2.66 -9.25
CA VAL A 51 -8.95 2.98 -10.66
C VAL A 51 -10.24 3.77 -10.78
N LEU A 52 -11.31 3.32 -10.12
CA LEU A 52 -12.60 4.02 -10.12
C LEU A 52 -12.50 5.43 -9.51
N ALA A 53 -11.68 5.61 -8.46
CA ALA A 53 -11.43 6.91 -7.87
C ALA A 53 -10.67 7.85 -8.82
N LYS A 54 -9.70 7.33 -9.58
CA LYS A 54 -8.92 8.11 -10.56
C LYS A 54 -9.71 8.51 -11.79
N ILE A 55 -10.65 7.69 -12.25
CA ILE A 55 -11.51 8.01 -13.41
C ILE A 55 -12.32 9.31 -13.16
N LYS A 56 -12.67 9.59 -11.91
CA LYS A 56 -13.41 10.81 -11.54
C LYS A 56 -12.52 12.04 -11.37
N CYS A 57 -11.20 11.88 -11.26
CA CYS A 57 -10.27 12.99 -11.16
C CYS A 57 -9.98 13.57 -12.56
N HIS A 58 -10.94 14.31 -13.12
CA HIS A 58 -10.65 15.15 -14.27
C HIS A 58 -9.66 16.25 -13.87
N PRO A 59 -8.64 16.53 -14.71
CA PRO A 59 -7.83 17.72 -14.48
C PRO A 59 -8.75 18.95 -14.48
N PHE A 60 -8.55 19.85 -13.52
CA PHE A 60 -9.27 21.12 -13.51
C PHE A 60 -9.03 21.82 -14.86
N PRO A 61 -10.08 22.35 -15.51
CA PRO A 61 -9.91 23.13 -16.72
C PRO A 61 -8.95 24.29 -16.45
N LYS A 62 -8.01 24.51 -17.38
CA LYS A 62 -7.07 25.64 -17.34
C LYS A 62 -7.78 26.95 -17.67
#